data_AF-A0A522SIS3-F1
#
_entry.id   AF-A0A522SIS3-F1
#
_cell.length_a   1.000
_cell.length_b   1.000
_cell.length_c   1.000
_cell.angle_alpha   90.00
_cell.angle_beta   90.00
_cell.angle_gamma   90.00
#
_symmetry.space_group_name_H-M   'P 1'
#
loop_
_entity.id
_entity.type
_entity.pdbx_description
1 polymer ?
#
loop_
_entity_poly.entity_id
_entity_poly.type
_entity_poly.pdbx_seq_one_letter_code
_entity_poly.pdbx_strand_id
1 'polypeptide(L)'
;MTAIHEVRTVLNPPRPARKFAGFTLMEVMIVVAIVAILSAIAYPSYQEYVRRSKRADARTQLLEVSQYMQRFYSQNDRYDQANDAAGTAISLPAALATVPRGMDPTFADYTIGFQEGTLSARGFTLEAVPRTGGPMVSDKCGTLRINNVGRRSVNGATGGMNASICWR
;
A
#
# COMPACT_ATOMS: atom_id res chain seq x y z
N MET A 1 54.61 -72.65 16.20
CA MET A 1 53.79 -73.08 15.06
C MET A 1 52.43 -72.40 15.20
N THR A 2 52.29 -71.29 14.49
CA THR A 2 51.20 -70.33 14.54
C THR A 2 50.02 -70.83 13.70
N ALA A 3 48.83 -70.92 14.30
CA ALA A 3 47.58 -71.11 13.59
C ALA A 3 47.15 -69.75 12.99
N ILE A 4 47.07 -69.68 11.66
CA ILE A 4 46.65 -68.47 10.94
C ILE A 4 45.12 -68.45 10.94
N HIS A 5 44.57 -67.35 11.43
CA HIS A 5 43.15 -67.07 11.65
C HIS A 5 42.49 -66.71 10.30
N GLU A 6 41.54 -67.52 9.81
CA GLU A 6 40.74 -67.15 8.64
C GLU A 6 39.68 -66.11 9.02
N VAL A 7 39.90 -64.87 8.58
CA VAL A 7 38.90 -63.79 8.66
C VAL A 7 37.86 -64.01 7.55
N ARG A 8 36.69 -64.55 7.91
CA ARG A 8 35.51 -64.56 7.03
C ARG A 8 34.93 -63.15 6.95
N THR A 9 35.11 -62.49 5.81
CA THR A 9 34.40 -61.25 5.47
C THR A 9 32.92 -61.55 5.21
N VAL A 10 32.04 -61.02 6.06
CA VAL A 10 30.59 -61.07 5.88
C VAL A 10 30.21 -60.08 4.78
N LEU A 11 29.84 -60.59 3.59
CA LEU A 11 29.29 -59.78 2.50
C LEU A 11 27.87 -59.34 2.86
N ASN A 12 27.68 -58.03 3.09
CA ASN A 12 26.38 -57.43 3.34
C ASN A 12 25.62 -57.25 2.00
N PRO A 13 24.37 -57.71 1.84
CA PRO A 13 23.65 -57.58 0.59
C PRO A 13 23.32 -56.11 0.25
N PRO A 14 23.29 -55.74 -1.04
CA PRO A 14 22.95 -54.39 -1.46
C PRO A 14 21.50 -54.05 -1.07
N ARG A 15 21.30 -52.91 -0.42
CA ARG A 15 19.97 -52.40 -0.08
C ARG A 15 19.21 -52.05 -1.38
N PRO A 16 17.92 -52.41 -1.53
CA PRO A 16 17.16 -52.04 -2.69
C PRO A 16 17.02 -50.51 -2.78
N ALA A 17 17.42 -49.93 -3.91
CA ALA A 17 17.21 -48.52 -4.18
C ALA A 17 15.71 -48.21 -4.24
N ARG A 18 15.25 -47.20 -3.49
CA ARG A 18 13.87 -46.69 -3.65
C ARG A 18 13.72 -46.13 -5.06
N LYS A 19 12.72 -46.61 -5.80
CA LYS A 19 12.31 -45.99 -7.05
C LYS A 19 11.70 -44.63 -6.74
N PHE A 20 12.29 -43.56 -7.27
CA PHE A 20 11.64 -42.24 -7.26
C PHE A 20 10.40 -42.32 -8.15
N ALA A 21 9.21 -42.17 -7.56
CA ALA A 21 7.99 -41.96 -8.31
C ALA A 21 7.99 -40.50 -8.80
N GLY A 22 8.11 -40.29 -10.11
CA GLY A 22 8.01 -38.97 -10.73
C GLY A 22 6.56 -38.60 -11.01
N PHE A 23 6.23 -37.31 -10.95
CA PHE A 23 4.95 -36.77 -11.41
C PHE A 23 4.77 -37.03 -12.91
N THR A 24 3.55 -37.37 -13.34
CA THR A 24 3.26 -37.53 -14.76
C THR A 24 3.08 -36.16 -15.43
N LEU A 25 3.38 -36.07 -16.73
CA LEU A 25 3.15 -34.84 -17.51
C LEU A 25 1.67 -34.41 -17.46
N MET A 26 0.75 -35.39 -17.50
CA MET A 26 -0.69 -35.12 -17.46
C MET A 26 -1.13 -34.55 -16.12
N GLU A 27 -0.57 -35.06 -15.01
CA GLU A 27 -0.85 -34.55 -13.66
C GLU A 27 -0.43 -33.09 -13.52
N VAL A 28 0.75 -32.72 -14.05
CA VAL A 28 1.20 -31.33 -14.05
C VAL A 28 0.30 -30.44 -14.91
N MET A 29 -0.16 -30.90 -16.06
CA MET A 29 -1.07 -30.12 -16.93
C MET A 29 -2.41 -29.83 -16.25
N ILE A 30 -2.98 -30.80 -15.55
CA ILE A 30 -4.23 -30.61 -14.81
C ILE A 30 -4.03 -29.63 -13.66
N VAL A 31 -2.94 -29.75 -12.90
CA VAL A 31 -2.63 -28.84 -11.79
C VAL A 31 -2.47 -27.40 -12.30
N VAL A 32 -1.74 -27.18 -13.38
CA VAL A 32 -1.56 -25.85 -13.98
C VAL A 32 -2.90 -25.27 -14.44
N ALA A 33 -3.75 -26.09 -15.07
CA ALA A 33 -5.08 -25.65 -15.50
C ALA A 33 -5.94 -25.18 -14.30
N ILE A 34 -5.94 -25.92 -13.19
CA ILE A 34 -6.66 -25.55 -11.97
C ILE A 34 -6.10 -24.26 -11.38
N VAL A 35 -4.77 -24.14 -11.27
CA VAL A 35 -4.11 -22.94 -10.73
C VAL A 35 -4.38 -21.70 -11.59
N ALA A 36 -4.44 -21.85 -12.91
CA ALA A 36 -4.75 -20.75 -13.83
C ALA A 36 -6.16 -20.19 -13.60
N ILE A 37 -7.16 -21.07 -13.43
CA ILE A 37 -8.54 -20.67 -13.15
C ILE A 37 -8.64 -19.95 -11.80
N LEU A 38 -8.01 -20.50 -10.75
CA LEU A 38 -8.01 -19.89 -9.42
C LEU A 38 -7.33 -18.51 -9.43
N SER A 39 -6.19 -18.40 -10.10
CA SER A 39 -5.41 -17.16 -10.17
C SER A 39 -6.16 -16.03 -10.88
N ALA A 40 -6.96 -16.35 -11.91
CA ALA A 40 -7.75 -15.35 -12.65
C ALA A 40 -8.76 -14.59 -11.76
N ILE A 41 -9.28 -15.22 -10.71
CA ILE A 41 -10.22 -14.61 -9.77
C ILE A 41 -9.48 -14.05 -8.54
N ALA A 42 -8.53 -14.81 -8.02
CA ALA A 42 -7.83 -14.47 -6.78
C ALA A 42 -6.97 -13.21 -6.93
N TYR A 43 -6.25 -13.07 -8.05
CA TYR A 43 -5.33 -11.96 -8.26
C TYR A 43 -6.01 -10.58 -8.26
N PRO A 44 -7.04 -10.29 -9.09
CA PRO A 44 -7.70 -8.99 -9.05
C PRO A 44 -8.38 -8.71 -7.70
N SER A 45 -8.94 -9.73 -7.05
CA SER A 45 -9.54 -9.59 -5.71
C SER A 45 -8.50 -9.19 -4.67
N TYR A 46 -7.32 -9.79 -4.70
CA TYR A 46 -6.23 -9.44 -3.78
C TYR A 46 -5.71 -8.02 -4.03
N GLN A 47 -5.56 -7.60 -5.30
CA GLN A 47 -5.17 -6.23 -5.62
C GLN A 47 -6.16 -5.20 -5.08
N GLU A 48 -7.46 -5.45 -5.19
CA GLU A 48 -8.48 -4.55 -4.64
C GLU A 48 -8.46 -4.51 -3.11
N TYR A 49 -8.19 -5.64 -2.45
CA TYR A 49 -8.00 -5.69 -1.01
C TYR A 49 -6.83 -4.79 -0.56
N VAL A 50 -5.68 -4.89 -1.23
CA VAL A 50 -4.51 -4.04 -0.93
C VAL A 50 -4.81 -2.56 -1.20
N ARG A 51 -5.47 -2.23 -2.31
CA ARG A 51 -5.91 -0.86 -2.62
C ARG A 51 -6.83 -0.29 -1.53
N ARG A 52 -7.78 -1.08 -1.05
CA ARG A 52 -8.68 -0.66 0.03
C ARG A 52 -7.93 -0.36 1.32
N SER A 53 -6.90 -1.14 1.66
CA SER A 53 -6.01 -0.87 2.80
C SER A 53 -5.27 0.46 2.61
N LYS A 54 -4.64 0.67 1.46
CA LYS A 54 -3.90 1.90 1.15
C LYS A 54 -4.77 3.15 1.18
N ARG A 55 -6.02 3.04 0.69
CA ARG A 55 -7.03 4.11 0.86
C ARG A 55 -7.33 4.37 2.34
N ALA A 56 -7.36 3.35 3.19
CA ALA A 56 -7.58 3.52 4.63
C ALA A 56 -6.44 4.30 5.29
N ASP A 57 -5.21 3.99 4.92
CA ASP A 57 -4.03 4.70 5.41
C ASP A 57 -4.06 6.17 4.97
N ALA A 58 -4.35 6.42 3.69
CA ALA A 58 -4.48 7.77 3.15
C ALA A 58 -5.57 8.59 3.87
N ARG A 59 -6.74 7.99 4.15
CA ARG A 59 -7.82 8.65 4.90
C ARG A 59 -7.40 8.98 6.32
N THR A 60 -6.72 8.06 6.99
CA THR A 60 -6.24 8.23 8.36
C THR A 60 -5.24 9.39 8.43
N GLN A 61 -4.29 9.43 7.49
CA GLN A 61 -3.30 10.50 7.46
C GLN A 61 -3.91 11.84 7.02
N LEU A 62 -4.86 11.88 6.09
CA LEU A 62 -5.60 13.11 5.79
C LEU A 62 -6.28 13.69 7.03
N LEU A 63 -6.84 12.83 7.89
CA LEU A 63 -7.42 13.27 9.17
C LEU A 63 -6.34 13.80 10.13
N GLU A 64 -5.18 13.15 10.21
CA GLU A 64 -4.04 13.64 11.01
C GLU A 64 -3.57 15.02 10.51
N VAL A 65 -3.42 15.21 9.20
CA VAL A 65 -3.06 16.52 8.62
C VAL A 65 -4.16 17.55 8.86
N SER A 66 -5.44 17.18 8.77
CA SER A 66 -6.54 18.09 9.09
C SER A 66 -6.47 18.57 10.54
N GLN A 67 -6.14 17.69 11.49
CA GLN A 67 -5.96 18.06 12.90
C GLN A 67 -4.75 18.98 13.08
N TYR A 68 -3.65 18.72 12.37
CA TYR A 68 -2.49 19.61 12.35
C TYR A 68 -2.87 21.02 11.90
N MET A 69 -3.66 21.13 10.83
CA MET A 69 -4.16 22.43 10.35
C MET A 69 -5.08 23.12 11.37
N GLN A 70 -5.91 22.39 12.10
CA GLN A 70 -6.73 22.98 13.17
C GLN A 70 -5.89 23.52 14.34
N ARG A 71 -4.80 22.82 14.70
CA ARG A 71 -3.84 23.32 15.70
C ARG A 71 -3.14 24.57 15.20
N PHE A 72 -2.73 24.59 13.93
CA PHE A 72 -2.11 25.76 13.31
C PHE A 72 -3.04 26.97 13.34
N TYR A 73 -4.31 26.79 13.00
CA TYR A 73 -5.32 27.85 13.09
C TYR A 73 -5.52 28.35 14.52
N SER A 74 -5.54 27.45 15.51
CA SER A 74 -5.69 27.85 16.92
C SER A 74 -4.51 28.70 17.43
N GLN A 75 -3.36 28.66 16.76
CA GLN A 75 -2.17 29.43 17.12
C GLN A 75 -2.03 30.73 16.30
N ASN A 76 -2.61 30.79 15.11
CA ASN A 76 -2.37 31.86 14.14
C ASN A 76 -3.66 32.58 13.68
N ASP A 77 -4.85 32.11 14.07
CA ASP A 77 -6.16 32.58 13.60
C ASP A 77 -6.33 32.54 12.06
N ARG A 78 -5.46 31.80 11.38
CA ARG A 78 -5.42 31.64 9.91
C ARG A 78 -4.75 30.31 9.51
N TYR A 79 -4.99 29.85 8.28
CA TYR A 79 -4.46 28.57 7.79
C TYR A 79 -3.26 28.67 6.83
N ASP A 80 -2.99 29.83 6.25
CA ASP A 80 -2.05 30.02 5.14
C ASP A 80 -0.63 30.40 5.58
N GLN A 81 -0.46 31.09 6.71
CA GLN A 81 0.84 31.50 7.23
C GLN A 81 0.80 31.79 8.74
N ALA A 82 1.97 31.89 9.37
CA ALA A 82 2.10 32.29 10.75
C ALA A 82 1.56 33.71 10.97
N ASN A 83 0.94 33.95 12.13
CA ASN A 83 0.43 35.27 12.52
C ASN A 83 1.46 36.03 13.35
N ASP A 84 2.62 36.20 12.76
CA ASP A 84 3.74 36.96 13.30
C ASP A 84 4.25 37.97 12.26
N ALA A 85 5.23 38.79 12.65
CA ALA A 85 5.84 39.75 11.74
C ALA A 85 6.58 39.07 10.56
N ALA A 86 6.98 37.80 10.71
CA ALA A 86 7.67 37.05 9.67
C ALA A 86 6.70 36.55 8.58
N GLY A 87 5.45 36.26 8.94
CA GLY A 87 4.42 35.84 7.99
C GLY A 87 4.78 34.54 7.27
N THR A 88 5.45 33.61 7.95
CA THR A 88 5.97 32.39 7.32
C THR A 88 4.84 31.50 6.80
N ALA A 89 4.82 31.22 5.50
CA ALA A 89 3.82 30.35 4.88
C ALA A 89 3.81 28.95 5.52
N ILE A 90 2.62 28.37 5.64
CA ILE A 90 2.48 27.00 6.16
C ILE A 90 3.20 26.00 5.25
N SER A 91 3.96 25.11 5.86
CA SER A 91 4.54 23.94 5.19
C SER A 91 4.19 22.70 6.00
N LEU A 92 3.68 21.68 5.34
CA LEU A 92 3.36 20.42 6.01
C LEU A 92 4.66 19.75 6.47
N PRO A 93 4.71 19.20 7.70
CA PRO A 93 5.84 18.39 8.12
C PRO A 93 6.08 17.25 7.13
N ALA A 94 7.35 17.02 6.74
CA ALA A 94 7.69 16.02 5.72
C ALA A 94 7.12 14.62 6.04
N ALA A 95 7.09 14.25 7.33
CA ALA A 95 6.51 12.98 7.78
C ALA A 95 5.02 12.83 7.45
N LEU A 96 4.28 13.95 7.38
CA LEU A 96 2.84 13.98 7.09
C LEU A 96 2.53 14.18 5.60
N ALA A 97 3.53 14.50 4.78
CA ALA A 97 3.36 14.75 3.36
C ALA A 97 3.31 13.46 2.51
N THR A 98 3.56 12.29 3.11
CA THR A 98 3.56 11.00 2.41
C THR A 98 2.73 9.95 3.12
N VAL A 99 2.16 9.04 2.33
CA VAL A 99 1.42 7.86 2.77
C VAL A 99 2.15 6.63 2.24
N PRO A 100 2.62 5.70 3.08
CA PRO A 100 2.67 5.74 4.54
C PRO A 100 3.52 6.89 5.12
N ARG A 101 3.27 7.23 6.39
CA ARG A 101 3.93 8.32 7.12
C ARG A 101 5.45 8.22 7.05
N GLY A 102 6.11 9.32 6.66
CA GLY A 102 7.56 9.43 6.62
C GLY A 102 8.23 8.51 5.60
N MET A 103 7.46 7.90 4.69
CA MET A 103 8.03 7.17 3.57
C MET A 103 8.69 8.14 2.59
N ASP A 104 9.76 7.70 1.96
CA ASP A 104 10.38 8.41 0.85
C ASP A 104 9.33 8.68 -0.24
N PRO A 105 9.22 9.91 -0.76
CA PRO A 105 8.23 10.28 -1.78
C PRO A 105 8.28 9.41 -3.04
N THR A 106 9.40 8.75 -3.33
CA THR A 106 9.59 7.84 -4.47
C THR A 106 8.85 6.52 -4.29
N PHE A 107 8.64 6.09 -3.05
CA PHE A 107 8.01 4.81 -2.73
C PHE A 107 6.61 4.95 -2.12
N ALA A 108 6.23 6.17 -1.71
CA ALA A 108 4.92 6.46 -1.16
C ALA A 108 3.77 6.01 -2.08
N ASP A 109 2.67 5.57 -1.49
CA ASP A 109 1.42 5.27 -2.19
C ASP A 109 0.68 6.55 -2.58
N TYR A 110 0.67 7.54 -1.68
CA TYR A 110 0.10 8.86 -1.90
C TYR A 110 1.04 9.96 -1.38
N THR A 111 0.94 11.13 -2.00
CA THR A 111 1.48 12.39 -1.47
C THR A 111 0.33 13.25 -0.97
N ILE A 112 0.49 13.84 0.21
CA ILE A 112 -0.48 14.73 0.83
C ILE A 112 -0.04 16.18 0.64
N GLY A 113 -0.94 17.01 0.16
CA GLY A 113 -0.72 18.43 -0.02
C GLY A 113 -2.01 19.24 0.03
N PHE A 114 -1.89 20.52 -0.28
CA PHE A 114 -3.04 21.40 -0.45
C PHE A 114 -3.49 21.37 -1.92
N GLN A 115 -4.80 21.29 -2.14
CA GLN A 115 -5.36 21.50 -3.46
C GLN A 115 -5.07 22.95 -3.88
N GLU A 116 -4.50 23.11 -5.06
CA GLU A 116 -4.17 24.41 -5.65
C GLU A 116 -5.37 25.38 -5.61
N GLY A 117 -5.09 26.62 -5.21
CA GLY A 117 -6.09 27.69 -5.14
C GLY A 117 -7.09 27.59 -3.98
N THR A 118 -6.99 26.59 -3.10
CA THR A 118 -7.91 26.44 -1.96
C THR A 118 -7.36 26.93 -0.62
N LEU A 119 -6.03 27.04 -0.49
CA LEU A 119 -5.38 27.50 0.72
C LEU A 119 -5.52 29.02 0.87
N SER A 120 -6.08 29.45 1.99
CA SER A 120 -6.31 30.86 2.34
C SER A 120 -6.34 31.02 3.86
N ALA A 121 -6.41 32.26 4.35
CA ALA A 121 -6.55 32.52 5.78
C ALA A 121 -7.75 31.80 6.43
N ARG A 122 -8.83 31.51 5.69
CA ARG A 122 -10.09 30.98 6.24
C ARG A 122 -10.43 29.57 5.80
N GLY A 123 -9.64 28.96 4.93
CA GLY A 123 -9.97 27.66 4.38
C GLY A 123 -8.81 26.98 3.67
N PHE A 124 -8.95 25.67 3.53
CA PHE A 124 -8.05 24.82 2.79
C PHE A 124 -8.82 23.59 2.30
N THR A 125 -8.30 22.94 1.26
CA THR A 125 -8.63 21.56 0.93
C THR A 125 -7.35 20.75 0.87
N LEU A 126 -7.26 19.71 1.71
CA LEU A 126 -6.17 18.75 1.66
C LEU A 126 -6.50 17.68 0.62
N GLU A 127 -5.48 17.22 -0.07
CA GLU A 127 -5.59 16.15 -1.04
C GLU A 127 -4.50 15.10 -0.87
N ALA A 128 -4.89 13.82 -0.91
CA ALA A 128 -3.99 12.69 -1.02
C ALA A 128 -3.98 12.23 -2.48
N VAL A 129 -2.95 12.62 -3.21
CA VAL A 129 -2.77 12.34 -4.63
C VAL A 129 -2.00 11.04 -4.80
N PRO A 130 -2.49 10.06 -5.59
CA PRO A 130 -1.72 8.86 -5.89
C PRO A 130 -0.36 9.22 -6.49
N ARG A 131 0.72 8.62 -6.00
CA ARG A 131 2.04 8.87 -6.55
C ARG A 131 2.10 8.49 -8.03
N THR A 132 2.70 9.34 -8.87
CA THR A 132 2.96 9.05 -10.28
C THR A 132 3.81 7.79 -10.44
N GLY A 133 3.36 6.86 -11.27
CA GLY A 133 4.01 5.54 -11.42
C GLY A 133 3.91 4.63 -10.18
N GLY A 134 3.12 5.02 -9.19
CA GLY A 134 2.85 4.24 -7.99
C GLY A 134 1.69 3.26 -8.16
N PRO A 135 1.52 2.34 -7.20
CA PRO A 135 0.51 1.28 -7.28
C PRO A 135 -0.94 1.80 -7.22
N MET A 136 -1.14 3.03 -6.75
CA MET A 136 -2.45 3.68 -6.61
C MET A 136 -2.87 4.52 -7.83
N VAL A 137 -2.00 4.67 -8.84
CA VAL A 137 -2.30 5.53 -10.01
C VAL A 137 -3.53 5.06 -10.81
N SER A 138 -3.77 3.75 -10.83
CA SER A 138 -4.93 3.13 -11.50
C SER A 138 -6.05 2.77 -10.53
N ASP A 139 -6.02 3.31 -9.30
CA ASP A 139 -7.09 3.10 -8.35
C ASP A 139 -8.37 3.83 -8.77
N LYS A 140 -9.52 3.17 -8.60
CA LYS A 140 -10.81 3.72 -9.04
C LYS A 140 -11.25 4.95 -8.26
N CYS A 141 -10.70 5.20 -7.06
CA CYS A 141 -11.05 6.37 -6.26
C CYS A 141 -10.24 7.62 -6.58
N GLY A 142 -9.08 7.46 -7.23
CA GLY A 142 -8.18 8.57 -7.54
C GLY A 142 -7.73 9.33 -6.29
N THR A 143 -7.78 10.65 -6.37
CA THR A 143 -7.34 11.56 -5.31
C THR A 143 -8.43 11.73 -4.24
N LEU A 144 -8.09 11.47 -2.98
CA LEU A 144 -8.98 11.68 -1.84
C LEU A 144 -8.81 13.10 -1.30
N ARG A 145 -9.89 13.81 -1.01
CA ARG A 145 -9.86 15.20 -0.52
C ARG A 145 -10.71 15.44 0.72
N ILE A 146 -10.23 16.28 1.63
CA ILE A 146 -10.98 16.77 2.78
C ILE A 146 -10.75 18.28 2.96
N ASN A 147 -11.81 19.04 3.19
CA ASN A 147 -11.68 20.48 3.44
C ASN A 147 -11.67 20.82 4.93
N ASN A 148 -11.48 22.11 5.24
CA ASN A 148 -11.42 22.64 6.60
C ASN A 148 -12.69 22.39 7.45
N VAL A 149 -13.85 22.16 6.81
CA VAL A 149 -15.11 21.80 7.50
C VAL A 149 -15.39 20.30 7.54
N GLY A 150 -14.44 19.47 7.12
CA GLY A 150 -14.56 18.01 7.11
C GLY A 150 -15.38 17.44 5.95
N ARG A 151 -15.75 18.25 4.95
CA ARG A 151 -16.40 17.76 3.73
C ARG A 151 -15.40 16.93 2.94
N ARG A 152 -15.80 15.69 2.67
CA ARG A 152 -15.02 14.69 1.95
C ARG A 152 -15.39 14.71 0.46
N SER A 153 -14.40 14.64 -0.41
CA SER A 153 -14.60 14.54 -1.86
C SER A 153 -13.52 13.68 -2.50
N VAL A 154 -13.71 13.35 -3.77
CA VAL A 154 -12.71 12.66 -4.58
C VAL A 154 -12.54 13.38 -5.92
N ASN A 155 -11.37 13.22 -6.53
CA ASN A 155 -11.09 13.66 -7.89
C ASN A 155 -10.51 12.49 -8.70
N GLY A 156 -10.88 12.40 -9.98
CA GLY A 156 -10.44 11.30 -10.86
C GLY A 156 -11.07 9.94 -10.54
N ALA A 157 -12.21 9.91 -9.84
CA ALA A 157 -12.91 8.67 -9.57
C ALA A 157 -13.53 8.08 -10.85
N THR A 158 -13.39 6.77 -11.04
CA THR A 158 -13.83 6.04 -12.25
C THR A 158 -14.73 4.85 -11.89
N GLY A 159 -15.41 4.26 -12.89
CA GLY A 159 -16.21 3.05 -12.69
C GLY A 159 -17.39 3.23 -11.72
N GLY A 160 -18.01 4.41 -11.71
CA GLY A 160 -19.14 4.73 -10.83
C GLY A 160 -18.76 5.03 -9.37
N MET A 161 -17.46 5.04 -9.05
CA MET A 161 -16.99 5.43 -7.72
C MET A 161 -17.28 6.90 -7.43
N ASN A 162 -17.63 7.20 -6.19
CA ASN A 162 -17.88 8.56 -5.72
C ASN A 162 -17.35 8.73 -4.29
N ALA A 163 -17.46 9.95 -3.75
CA ALA A 163 -16.95 10.28 -2.44
C ALA A 163 -17.50 9.37 -1.33
N SER A 164 -18.78 9.02 -1.35
CA SER A 164 -19.39 8.16 -0.31
C SER A 164 -18.84 6.73 -0.30
N ILE A 165 -18.42 6.22 -1.45
CA ILE A 165 -17.85 4.87 -1.59
C ILE A 165 -16.37 4.89 -1.22
N CYS A 166 -15.62 5.87 -1.75
CA CYS A 166 -14.17 5.96 -1.58
C CYS A 166 -13.74 6.37 -0.16
N TRP A 167 -14.61 7.08 0.56
CA TRP A 167 -14.37 7.49 1.94
C TRP A 167 -14.93 6.54 3.01
N ARG A 168 -15.38 5.35 2.60
CA ARG A 168 -15.97 4.33 3.49
C ARG A 168 -14.92 3.34 3.99
#